data_AF-A0AA44W8N1-F1
#
_entry.id   AF-A0AA44W8N1-F1
#
_cell.length_a   1.000
_cell.length_b   1.000
_cell.length_c   1.000
_cell.angle_alpha   90.00
_cell.angle_beta   90.00
_cell.angle_gamma   90.00
#
_symmetry.space_group_name_H-M   'P 1'
#
loop_
_entity.id
_entity.type
_entity.pdbx_description
1 polymer ?
#
loop_
_entity_poly.entity_id
_entity_poly.type
_entity_poly.pdbx_seq_one_letter_code
_entity_poly.pdbx_strand_id
1 'polypeptide(L)'
;MLSIGGWTLSANFPVVASTPTGRLAFAQSSVSLMKDWGFDGIDVDWEYPADENEAENFILLLAAVRQELNTYASQYAPGHHFLLTIASPAGPTHYEKLDLKTIAGQPLPE
;
A
#
# COMPACT_ATOMS: atom_id res chain seq x y z
N MET A 1 -6.87 -11.47 4.48
CA MET A 1 -5.83 -10.60 3.88
C MET A 1 -4.53 -10.76 4.63
N LEU A 2 -3.41 -10.51 3.97
CA LEU A 2 -2.08 -10.42 4.58
C LEU A 2 -1.83 -8.97 5.00
N SER A 3 -1.68 -8.71 6.29
CA SER A 3 -1.29 -7.38 6.79
C SER A 3 0.22 -7.27 6.94
N ILE A 4 0.78 -6.15 6.49
CA ILE A 4 2.22 -5.89 6.41
C ILE A 4 2.51 -4.59 7.15
N GLY A 5 3.37 -4.65 8.16
CA GLY A 5 3.75 -3.51 8.97
C GLY A 5 3.32 -3.68 10.43
N GLY A 6 2.48 -2.76 10.88
CA GLY A 6 2.14 -2.53 12.28
C GLY A 6 3.21 -1.70 12.99
N TRP A 7 2.86 -1.21 14.18
CA TRP A 7 3.72 -0.36 15.02
C TRP A 7 5.20 -0.76 15.03
N THR A 8 5.50 -2.04 15.28
CA THR A 8 6.87 -2.53 15.43
C THR A 8 7.69 -2.49 14.15
N LEU A 9 7.07 -2.72 12.98
CA LEU A 9 7.79 -2.87 11.71
C LEU A 9 7.71 -1.61 10.83
N SER A 10 6.96 -0.60 11.27
CA SER A 10 6.71 0.62 10.50
C SER A 10 7.97 1.45 10.22
N ALA A 11 9.01 1.32 11.04
CA ALA A 11 10.29 2.00 10.85
C ALA A 11 11.02 1.62 9.53
N ASN A 12 10.62 0.53 8.88
CA ASN A 12 11.21 0.09 7.61
C ASN A 12 10.57 0.76 6.38
N PHE A 13 9.33 1.26 6.50
CA PHE A 13 8.61 1.81 5.35
C PHE A 13 9.27 3.01 4.69
N PRO A 14 9.83 4.01 5.42
CA PRO A 14 10.44 5.17 4.76
C PRO A 14 11.50 4.79 3.72
N VAL A 15 12.39 3.85 4.08
CA VAL A 15 13.46 3.37 3.18
C VAL A 15 12.86 2.63 1.99
N VAL A 16 11.95 1.69 2.24
CA VAL A 16 11.32 0.88 1.19
C VAL A 16 10.50 1.73 0.21
N ALA A 17 9.75 2.71 0.73
CA ALA A 17 8.84 3.53 -0.04
C ALA A 17 9.54 4.66 -0.81
N SER A 18 10.72 5.11 -0.36
CA SER A 18 11.43 6.27 -0.93
C SER A 18 11.92 6.10 -2.37
N THR A 19 12.00 4.88 -2.91
CA THR A 19 12.52 4.62 -4.26
C THR A 19 11.57 3.81 -5.13
N PRO A 20 11.53 4.04 -6.46
CA PRO A 20 10.72 3.22 -7.37
C PRO A 20 11.04 1.72 -7.28
N THR A 21 12.33 1.37 -7.18
CA THR A 21 12.77 -0.04 -7.06
C THR A 21 12.32 -0.67 -5.74
N GLY A 22 12.41 0.07 -4.62
CA GLY A 22 11.94 -0.41 -3.32
C GLY A 22 10.44 -0.66 -3.30
N ARG A 23 9.65 0.27 -3.85
CA ARG A 23 8.19 0.11 -3.99
C ARG A 23 7.81 -1.08 -4.86
N LEU A 24 8.49 -1.27 -5.99
CA LEU A 24 8.26 -2.43 -6.86
C LEU A 24 8.59 -3.75 -6.16
N ALA A 25 9.74 -3.82 -5.47
CA ALA A 25 10.14 -5.01 -4.72
C ALA A 25 9.15 -5.33 -3.59
N PHE A 26 8.66 -4.32 -2.87
CA PHE A 26 7.62 -4.48 -1.87
C PHE A 26 6.33 -5.04 -2.49
N ALA A 27 5.85 -4.44 -3.57
CA ALA A 27 4.62 -4.88 -4.24
C ALA A 27 4.72 -6.33 -4.74
N GLN A 28 5.80 -6.68 -5.43
CA GLN A 28 6.02 -8.03 -5.97
C GLN A 28 6.12 -9.09 -4.88
N SER A 29 6.90 -8.83 -3.82
CA SER A 29 7.03 -9.77 -2.70
C SER A 29 5.73 -9.93 -1.93
N SER A 30 4.98 -8.84 -1.71
CA SER A 30 3.66 -8.87 -1.07
C SER A 30 2.67 -9.72 -1.87
N VAL A 31 2.53 -9.47 -3.18
CA VAL A 31 1.63 -10.27 -4.05
C VAL A 31 2.09 -11.73 -4.15
N SER A 32 3.41 -12.01 -4.09
CA SER A 32 3.90 -13.39 -4.03
C SER A 32 3.43 -14.09 -2.74
N LEU A 33 3.61 -13.48 -1.58
CA LEU A 33 3.13 -14.05 -0.33
C LEU A 33 1.60 -14.21 -0.32
N MET A 34 0.87 -13.23 -0.87
CA MET A 34 -0.59 -13.30 -0.99
C MET A 34 -1.02 -14.55 -1.77
N LYS A 35 -0.46 -14.76 -2.97
CA LYS A 35 -0.85 -15.89 -3.82
C LYS A 35 -0.36 -17.24 -3.30
N ASP A 36 0.84 -17.28 -2.71
CA ASP A 36 1.45 -18.53 -2.23
C ASP A 36 0.69 -19.08 -1.01
N TRP A 37 0.05 -18.20 -0.23
CA TRP A 37 -0.68 -18.54 1.00
C TRP A 37 -2.21 -18.40 0.87
N GLY A 38 -2.72 -18.02 -0.31
CA GLY A 38 -4.16 -18.01 -0.60
C GLY A 38 -4.94 -16.88 0.07
N PHE A 39 -4.36 -15.69 0.22
CA PHE A 39 -5.05 -14.51 0.75
C PHE A 39 -5.84 -13.75 -0.32
N ASP A 40 -6.97 -13.14 0.06
CA ASP A 40 -7.80 -12.32 -0.84
C ASP A 40 -7.31 -10.87 -1.06
N GLY A 41 -6.14 -10.51 -0.51
CA GLY A 41 -5.63 -9.15 -0.61
C GLY A 41 -4.51 -8.82 0.38
N ILE A 42 -4.02 -7.59 0.24
CA ILE A 42 -2.94 -7.00 1.04
C ILE A 42 -3.51 -5.85 1.89
N ASP A 43 -3.06 -5.78 3.13
CA ASP A 43 -3.28 -4.67 4.04
C ASP A 43 -1.94 -4.03 4.41
N VAL A 44 -1.81 -2.71 4.24
CA VAL A 44 -0.57 -1.98 4.57
C VAL A 44 -0.79 -1.13 5.81
N ASP A 45 -0.08 -1.47 6.87
CA ASP A 45 -0.19 -0.83 8.18
C ASP A 45 1.11 -0.07 8.50
N TRP A 46 1.22 1.16 7.96
CA TRP A 46 2.34 2.07 8.23
C TRP A 46 1.92 3.10 9.28
N GLU A 47 2.53 3.01 10.47
CA GLU A 47 2.25 3.86 11.62
C GLU A 47 3.44 4.76 11.99
N TYR A 48 3.53 5.99 11.51
CA TYR A 48 2.77 6.63 10.43
C TYR A 48 3.76 7.37 9.53
N PRO A 49 3.41 7.70 8.27
CA PRO A 49 4.18 8.66 7.48
C PRO A 49 4.45 9.94 8.27
N ALA A 50 5.73 10.29 8.42
CA ALA A 50 6.19 11.34 9.33
C ALA A 50 6.02 12.74 8.73
N ASP A 51 6.19 12.87 7.42
CA ASP A 51 6.17 14.12 6.68
C ASP A 51 5.47 13.99 5.31
N GLU A 52 5.39 15.10 4.57
CA GLU A 52 4.74 15.17 3.24
C GLU A 52 5.41 14.24 2.23
N ASN A 53 6.74 14.08 2.30
CA ASN A 53 7.48 13.21 1.39
C ASN A 53 7.19 11.74 1.69
N GLU A 54 7.13 11.32 2.95
CA GLU A 54 6.70 9.97 3.32
C GLU A 54 5.24 9.71 2.94
N ALA A 55 4.35 10.70 3.08
CA ALA A 55 2.96 10.59 2.68
C ALA A 55 2.81 10.40 1.15
N GLU A 56 3.56 11.16 0.35
CA GLU A 56 3.61 10.98 -1.12
C GLU A 56 4.17 9.60 -1.47
N ASN A 57 5.26 9.19 -0.83
CA ASN A 57 5.83 7.86 -1.06
C ASN A 57 4.88 6.73 -0.66
N PHE A 58 4.02 6.93 0.34
CA PHE A 58 2.99 5.96 0.71
C PHE A 58 1.94 5.80 -0.39
N ILE A 59 1.49 6.90 -1.01
CA ILE A 59 0.58 6.85 -2.18
C ILE A 59 1.22 6.06 -3.32
N LEU A 60 2.49 6.35 -3.64
CA LEU A 60 3.21 5.65 -4.70
C LEU A 60 3.41 4.16 -4.38
N LEU A 61 3.59 3.81 -3.10
CA LEU A 61 3.70 2.41 -2.65
C LEU A 61 2.38 1.68 -2.85
N LEU A 62 1.26 2.28 -2.42
CA LEU A 62 -0.09 1.72 -2.60
C LEU A 62 -0.43 1.57 -4.09
N ALA A 63 -0.07 2.54 -4.93
CA ALA A 63 -0.25 2.45 -6.37
C ALA A 63 0.53 1.26 -6.98
N ALA A 64 1.77 1.03 -6.56
CA ALA A 64 2.57 -0.11 -6.99
C ALA A 64 1.93 -1.45 -6.58
N VAL A 65 1.46 -1.57 -5.33
CA VAL A 65 0.74 -2.76 -4.85
C VAL A 65 -0.54 -2.98 -5.64
N ARG A 66 -1.34 -1.92 -5.87
CA ARG A 66 -2.58 -2.00 -6.65
C ARG A 66 -2.32 -2.49 -8.08
N GLN A 67 -1.25 -2.01 -8.70
CA GLN A 67 -0.84 -2.42 -10.04
C GLN A 67 -0.45 -3.91 -10.07
N GLU A 68 0.38 -4.37 -9.14
CA GLU A 68 0.78 -5.79 -9.08
C GLU A 68 -0.42 -6.72 -8.81
N LEU A 69 -1.33 -6.32 -7.93
CA LEU A 69 -2.59 -7.07 -7.69
C LEU A 69 -3.45 -7.16 -8.96
N ASN A 70 -3.56 -6.07 -9.72
CA ASN A 70 -4.31 -6.04 -10.98
C ASN A 70 -3.65 -6.90 -12.05
N THR A 71 -2.32 -6.85 -12.16
CA THR A 71 -1.54 -7.71 -13.07
C THR A 71 -1.78 -9.18 -12.73
N TYR A 72 -1.66 -9.57 -11.46
CA TYR A 72 -1.89 -10.94 -11.02
C TYR A 72 -3.32 -11.41 -11.31
N ALA A 73 -4.33 -10.60 -10.98
CA ALA A 73 -5.73 -10.90 -11.29
C ALA A 73 -5.95 -11.10 -12.80
N SER A 74 -5.41 -10.21 -13.62
CA SER A 74 -5.57 -10.29 -15.09
C SER A 74 -5.00 -11.57 -15.69
N GLN A 75 -3.92 -12.11 -15.10
CA GLN A 75 -3.22 -13.28 -15.63
C GLN A 75 -3.74 -14.59 -15.06
N TYR A 76 -4.11 -14.63 -13.77
CA TYR A 76 -4.36 -15.89 -13.06
C TYR A 76 -5.75 -15.98 -12.42
N ALA A 77 -6.47 -14.88 -12.24
CA ALA A 77 -7.82 -14.87 -11.69
C ALA A 77 -8.74 -13.87 -12.42
N PRO A 78 -8.99 -14.04 -13.74
CA PRO A 78 -9.77 -13.08 -14.51
C PRO A 78 -11.15 -12.83 -13.89
N GLY A 79 -11.50 -11.56 -13.70
CA GLY A 79 -12.76 -11.15 -13.06
C GLY A 79 -12.71 -11.08 -11.53
N HIS A 80 -11.62 -11.52 -10.89
CA HIS A 80 -11.41 -11.34 -9.46
C HIS A 80 -10.74 -9.98 -9.17
N HIS A 81 -11.19 -9.30 -8.11
CA HIS A 81 -10.59 -8.05 -7.63
C HIS A 81 -10.01 -8.26 -6.23
N PHE A 82 -8.69 -8.52 -6.16
CA PHE A 82 -8.00 -8.62 -4.89
C PHE A 82 -8.04 -7.30 -4.13
N LEU A 83 -8.20 -7.39 -2.82
CA LEU A 83 -8.35 -6.24 -1.94
C LEU A 83 -7.00 -5.58 -1.66
N LEU A 84 -7.03 -4.24 -1.54
CA LEU A 84 -5.95 -3.44 -1.00
C LEU A 84 -6.55 -2.54 0.09
N THR A 85 -6.07 -2.67 1.31
CA THR A 85 -6.52 -1.87 2.46
C THR A 85 -5.34 -1.25 3.21
N ILE A 86 -5.65 -0.33 4.11
CA ILE A 86 -4.70 0.24 5.06
C ILE A 86 -5.33 0.31 6.45
N ALA A 87 -4.51 0.23 7.49
CA ALA A 87 -4.86 0.78 8.79
C ALA A 87 -4.49 2.29 8.78
N SER A 88 -5.48 3.15 9.04
CA SER A 88 -5.31 4.61 8.97
C SER A 88 -5.36 5.26 10.35
N PRO A 89 -4.60 6.35 10.57
CA PRO A 89 -4.59 7.03 11.85
C PRO A 89 -5.92 7.73 12.15
N ALA A 90 -6.35 7.69 13.41
CA ALA A 90 -7.45 8.52 13.92
C ALA A 90 -6.98 9.85 14.54
N GLY A 91 -5.67 10.02 14.75
CA GLY A 91 -5.08 11.23 15.32
C GLY A 91 -4.91 12.34 14.26
N PRO A 92 -5.39 13.58 14.50
CA PRO A 92 -5.30 14.68 13.52
C PRO A 92 -3.90 14.97 13.03
N THR A 93 -2.93 14.96 13.94
CA THR A 93 -1.52 15.18 13.61
C THR A 93 -0.96 14.17 12.63
N HIS A 94 -1.59 13.01 12.45
CA HIS A 94 -1.16 11.98 11.51
C HIS A 94 -2.00 12.00 10.23
N TYR A 95 -3.34 12.00 10.31
CA TYR A 95 -4.16 11.92 9.11
C TYR A 95 -4.14 13.21 8.27
N GLU A 96 -3.89 14.39 8.86
CA GLU A 96 -3.86 15.67 8.13
C GLU A 96 -2.70 15.75 7.13
N LYS A 97 -1.67 14.91 7.28
CA LYS A 97 -0.56 14.81 6.32
C LYS A 97 -0.88 13.93 5.11
N LEU A 98 -1.92 13.11 5.20
CA LEU A 98 -2.24 12.12 4.19
C LEU A 98 -3.23 12.72 3.18
N ASP A 99 -2.95 12.54 1.89
CA ASP A 99 -3.96 12.74 0.86
C ASP A 99 -4.92 11.55 0.83
N LEU A 100 -5.88 11.57 1.76
CA LEU A 100 -6.87 10.51 1.92
C LEU A 100 -7.77 10.35 0.68
N LYS A 101 -7.94 11.40 -0.14
CA LYS A 101 -8.75 11.31 -1.37
C LYS A 101 -8.03 10.47 -2.41
N THR A 102 -6.75 10.76 -2.64
CA THR A 102 -5.91 10.00 -3.56
C THR A 102 -5.74 8.55 -3.07
N ILE A 103 -5.52 8.33 -1.77
CA ILE A 103 -5.45 6.99 -1.17
C ILE A 103 -6.75 6.21 -1.39
N ALA A 104 -7.92 6.84 -1.28
CA ALA A 104 -9.22 6.22 -1.53
C ALA A 104 -9.50 5.96 -3.02
N GLY A 105 -8.57 6.29 -3.92
CA GLY A 105 -8.73 6.13 -5.37
C GLY A 105 -9.71 7.15 -5.97
N GLN A 106 -9.97 8.26 -5.29
CA GLN A 106 -10.73 9.36 -5.88
C GLN A 106 -9.83 10.13 -6.86
N PRO A 107 -10.30 10.44 -8.08
CA PRO A 107 -9.55 11.32 -8.97
C PRO A 107 -9.35 12.70 -8.32
N LEU A 108 -8.16 13.28 -8.52
CA LEU A 108 -7.85 14.65 -8.07
C LEU A 108 -8.85 15.64 -8.72
N PRO A 109 -9.31 16.67 -7.99
CA PRO A 109 -10.06 17.76 -8.61
C PRO A 109 -9.21 18.42 -9.71
N GLU A 110 -9.82 18.66 -10.87
CA GLU A 110 -9.21 19.37 -12.02
C GLU A 110 -8.68 20.77 -11.66
#